data_AF-A0A418N0I6-F1
#
_entry.id   AF-A0A418N0I6-F1
#
_cell.length_a   1.000
_cell.length_b   1.000
_cell.length_c   1.000
_cell.angle_alpha   90.00
_cell.angle_beta   90.00
_cell.angle_gamma   90.00
#
_symmetry.space_group_name_H-M   'P 1'
#
loop_
_entity.id
_entity.type
_entity.pdbx_description
1 polymer ?
#
loop_
_entity_poly.entity_id
_entity_poly.type
_entity_poly.pdbx_seq_one_letter_code
_entity_poly.pdbx_strand_id
1 'polypeptide(L)'
;MVNGVLFVCHANLCRSPMAEYTARRMLAGRPVTVASAGTDAVEGLAMHPYAAEIAAETGEDPAAFRSRRLAPEHLTEAVLVLTATRRQRSICTALAPAALHRTFTLRQFGRLAAAVEPPVDEQDDPLSAAVTAAALARGRLQPAPGDADDLRDPVAGTPEDFRRCAEEIERSLRPLALLIGTAG
;
A
#
# COMPACT_ATOMS: atom_id res chain seq x y z
N MET A 1 -6.48 19.44 1.68
CA MET A 1 -6.46 18.17 2.45
C MET A 1 -5.29 17.37 1.92
N VAL A 2 -4.52 16.71 2.79
CA VAL A 2 -3.34 15.98 2.34
C VAL A 2 -3.78 14.59 1.89
N ASN A 3 -3.59 14.27 0.61
CA ASN A 3 -3.97 13.00 0.00
C ASN A 3 -2.99 11.89 0.42
N GLY A 4 -3.41 11.05 1.38
CA GLY A 4 -2.55 10.03 1.98
C GLY A 4 -2.81 8.61 1.51
N VAL A 5 -1.75 7.85 1.26
CA VAL A 5 -1.76 6.39 1.13
C VAL A 5 -1.15 5.76 2.37
N LEU A 6 -1.88 4.86 3.03
CA LEU A 6 -1.43 4.10 4.19
C LEU A 6 -1.22 2.62 3.83
N PHE A 7 0.00 2.13 4.02
CA PHE A 7 0.34 0.72 3.91
C PHE A 7 0.24 0.00 5.25
N VAL A 8 -0.42 -1.14 5.31
CA VAL A 8 -0.61 -1.90 6.57
C VAL A 8 -0.13 -3.34 6.43
N CYS A 9 0.75 -3.77 7.33
CA CYS A 9 1.08 -5.19 7.49
C CYS A 9 0.89 -5.62 8.95
N HIS A 10 1.54 -6.72 9.37
CA HIS A 10 1.40 -7.23 10.74
C HIS A 10 2.24 -6.39 11.73
N ALA A 11 3.57 -6.44 11.61
CA ALA A 11 4.50 -5.83 12.57
C ALA A 11 5.08 -4.48 12.13
N ASN A 12 4.80 -4.03 10.90
CA ASN A 12 5.39 -2.83 10.29
C ASN A 12 6.92 -2.84 10.18
N LEU A 13 7.52 -3.99 9.88
CA LEU A 13 8.98 -4.14 9.74
C LEU A 13 9.45 -4.56 8.34
N CYS A 14 8.57 -5.17 7.53
CA CYS A 14 8.93 -5.74 6.22
C CYS A 14 8.02 -5.21 5.11
N ARG A 15 6.85 -5.83 4.92
CA ARG A 15 5.96 -5.58 3.77
C ARG A 15 5.46 -4.13 3.65
N SER A 16 4.89 -3.57 4.72
CA SER A 16 4.35 -2.20 4.65
C SER A 16 5.42 -1.12 4.58
N PRO A 17 6.59 -1.22 5.25
CA PRO A 17 7.71 -0.31 5.00
C PRO A 17 8.27 -0.42 3.58
N MET A 18 8.51 -1.64 3.05
CA MET A 18 8.96 -1.79 1.66
C MET A 18 7.98 -1.14 0.67
N ALA A 19 6.67 -1.29 0.92
CA ALA A 19 5.64 -0.64 0.11
C ALA A 19 5.63 0.89 0.25
N GLU A 20 5.85 1.43 1.45
CA GLU A 20 5.98 2.86 1.70
C GLU A 20 7.14 3.47 0.89
N TYR A 21 8.35 2.91 1.02
CA TYR A 21 9.54 3.40 0.30
C TYR A 21 9.38 3.24 -1.22
N THR A 22 8.86 2.10 -1.68
CA THR A 22 8.58 1.88 -3.12
C THR A 22 7.60 2.91 -3.66
N ALA A 23 6.51 3.17 -2.92
CA ALA A 23 5.50 4.14 -3.34
C ALA A 23 6.04 5.58 -3.30
N ARG A 24 6.83 5.97 -2.30
CA ARG A 24 7.45 7.31 -2.27
C ARG A 24 8.30 7.57 -3.51
N ARG A 25 9.14 6.60 -3.90
CA ARG A 25 9.90 6.68 -5.15
C ARG A 25 9.00 6.79 -6.38
N MET A 26 8.00 5.92 -6.51
CA MET A 26 7.12 5.89 -7.68
C MET A 26 6.22 7.13 -7.80
N LEU A 27 5.92 7.77 -6.68
CA LEU A 27 5.03 8.92 -6.58
C LEU A 27 5.81 10.23 -6.31
N ALA A 28 7.13 10.22 -6.47
CA ALA A 28 7.97 11.39 -6.29
C ALA A 28 7.48 12.56 -7.16
N GLY A 29 7.45 13.76 -6.59
CA GLY A 29 6.93 14.96 -7.25
C GLY A 29 5.40 15.10 -7.22
N ARG A 30 4.66 14.14 -6.66
CA ARG A 30 3.20 14.24 -6.52
C ARG A 30 2.81 14.75 -5.13
N PRO A 31 1.67 15.45 -5.00
CA PRO A 31 1.14 15.90 -3.72
C PRO A 31 0.44 14.76 -2.95
N VAL A 32 1.10 13.61 -2.83
CA VAL A 32 0.60 12.41 -2.14
C VAL A 32 1.52 12.09 -0.97
N THR A 33 0.99 12.03 0.24
CA THR A 33 1.74 11.53 1.39
C THR A 33 1.66 10.02 1.46
N VAL A 34 2.77 9.42 1.89
CA VAL A 34 2.89 7.97 1.98
C VAL A 34 3.42 7.61 3.36
N ALA A 35 2.71 6.70 4.03
CA ALA A 35 3.08 6.19 5.33
C ALA A 35 2.71 4.72 5.48
N SER A 36 3.24 4.07 6.52
CA SER A 36 2.87 2.71 6.89
C SER A 36 2.56 2.55 8.38
N ALA A 37 1.93 1.43 8.71
CA ALA A 37 1.65 0.99 10.07
C ALA A 37 1.53 -0.54 10.12
N GLY A 38 1.37 -1.09 11.33
CA GLY A 38 1.19 -2.52 11.56
C GLY A 38 0.05 -2.80 12.53
N THR A 39 -0.79 -3.80 12.22
CA THR A 39 -1.92 -4.17 13.07
C THR A 39 -1.50 -4.67 14.45
N ASP A 40 -0.25 -5.10 14.59
CA ASP A 40 0.35 -5.61 15.82
C ASP A 40 1.83 -5.18 15.91
N ALA A 41 2.12 -3.94 15.51
CA ALA A 41 3.47 -3.42 15.61
C ALA A 41 3.82 -3.06 17.05
N VAL A 42 5.07 -3.34 17.42
CA VAL A 42 5.75 -2.68 18.53
C VAL A 42 6.23 -1.32 18.03
N GLU A 43 6.00 -0.26 18.79
CA GLU A 43 6.42 1.09 18.42
C GLU A 43 7.95 1.22 18.42
N GLY A 44 8.49 1.96 17.45
CA GLY A 44 9.88 2.42 17.48
C GLY A 44 10.95 1.43 17.03
N LEU A 45 10.58 0.29 16.45
CA LEU A 45 11.57 -0.66 15.92
C LEU A 45 12.07 -0.25 14.53
N ALA A 46 13.32 -0.60 14.24
CA ALA A 46 13.87 -0.47 12.89
C ALA A 46 13.28 -1.54 11.95
N MET A 47 13.37 -1.30 10.65
CA MET A 47 13.00 -2.29 9.64
C MET A 47 13.79 -3.59 9.81
N HIS A 48 13.22 -4.69 9.32
CA HIS A 48 14.00 -5.93 9.16
C HIS A 48 15.20 -5.66 8.23
N PRO A 49 16.41 -6.18 8.49
CA PRO A 49 17.61 -5.86 7.71
C PRO A 49 17.44 -6.00 6.19
N TYR A 50 16.90 -7.13 5.73
CA TYR A 50 16.63 -7.33 4.29
C TYR A 50 15.57 -6.39 3.70
N ALA A 51 14.59 -5.96 4.51
CA ALA A 51 13.64 -4.95 4.06
C ALA A 51 14.30 -3.57 3.99
N ALA A 52 15.21 -3.25 4.92
CA ALA A 52 15.98 -2.02 4.91
C ALA A 52 16.91 -1.94 3.70
N GLU A 53 17.56 -3.04 3.32
CA GLU A 53 18.37 -3.13 2.09
C GLU A 53 17.53 -2.75 0.86
N ILE A 54 16.34 -3.34 0.71
CA ILE A 54 15.41 -3.02 -0.38
C ILE A 54 14.92 -1.57 -0.33
N ALA A 55 14.63 -1.05 0.87
CA ALA A 55 14.22 0.34 1.03
C ALA A 55 15.35 1.31 0.60
N ALA A 56 16.61 1.00 0.92
CA ALA A 56 17.75 1.81 0.53
C ALA A 56 17.95 1.87 -1.00
N GLU A 57 17.57 0.82 -1.74
CA GLU A 57 17.57 0.80 -3.22
C GLU A 57 16.62 1.85 -3.82
N THR A 58 15.69 2.40 -3.04
CA THR A 58 14.79 3.46 -3.51
C THR A 58 15.44 4.85 -3.55
N GLY A 59 16.64 4.99 -3.00
CA GLY A 59 17.37 6.26 -2.89
C GLY A 59 17.10 7.04 -1.60
N GLU A 60 16.23 6.52 -0.72
CA GLU A 60 15.98 7.06 0.62
C GLU A 60 16.75 6.27 1.69
N ASP A 61 17.16 6.94 2.77
CA ASP A 61 17.80 6.27 3.91
C ASP A 61 16.75 5.64 4.86
N PRO A 62 16.74 4.31 5.04
CA PRO A 62 15.82 3.63 5.95
C PRO A 62 16.21 3.76 7.42
N ALA A 63 17.38 4.31 7.77
CA ALA A 63 17.86 4.37 9.16
C ALA A 63 16.94 5.17 10.08
N ALA A 64 16.22 6.16 9.54
CA ALA A 64 15.25 6.96 10.28
C ALA A 64 13.89 6.26 10.45
N PHE A 65 13.61 5.17 9.74
CA PHE A 65 12.34 4.47 9.84
C PHE A 65 12.08 3.94 11.25
N ARG A 66 10.86 4.14 11.74
CA ARG A 66 10.40 3.57 13.02
C ARG A 66 9.03 2.94 12.81
N SER A 67 8.88 1.69 13.23
CA SER A 67 7.60 0.99 13.18
C SER A 67 6.57 1.71 14.02
N ARG A 68 5.34 1.72 13.51
CA ARG A 68 4.18 2.39 14.09
C ARG A 68 3.01 1.44 14.19
N ARG A 69 2.36 1.43 15.36
CA ARG A 69 1.14 0.65 15.60
C ARG A 69 -0.03 1.30 14.88
N LEU A 70 -0.85 0.47 14.26
CA LEU A 70 -2.06 0.93 13.60
C LEU A 70 -3.03 1.47 14.66
N ALA A 71 -3.57 2.66 14.39
CA ALA A 71 -4.57 3.33 15.19
C ALA A 71 -5.72 3.79 14.27
N PRO A 72 -6.95 3.96 14.79
CA PRO A 72 -8.10 4.41 13.99
C PRO A 72 -7.82 5.68 13.18
N GLU A 73 -7.08 6.62 13.77
CA GLU A 73 -6.80 7.94 13.21
C GLU A 73 -6.05 7.82 11.87
N HIS A 74 -5.07 6.91 11.81
CA HIS A 74 -4.31 6.60 10.59
C HIS A 74 -5.24 6.16 9.44
N LEU A 75 -6.29 5.39 9.76
CA LEU A 75 -7.26 4.90 8.78
C LEU A 75 -8.25 5.98 8.35
N THR A 76 -8.61 6.90 9.26
CA THR A 76 -9.53 8.01 8.98
C THR A 76 -8.87 9.12 8.17
N GLU A 77 -7.57 9.33 8.33
CA GLU A 77 -6.80 10.34 7.60
C GLU A 77 -6.40 9.89 6.19
N ALA A 78 -6.18 8.59 5.98
CA ALA A 78 -5.77 8.07 4.68
C ALA A 78 -6.92 8.07 3.66
N VAL A 79 -6.66 8.58 2.45
CA VAL A 79 -7.57 8.49 1.30
C VAL A 79 -7.57 7.07 0.72
N LEU A 80 -6.46 6.36 0.84
CA LEU A 80 -6.31 4.97 0.41
C LEU A 80 -5.57 4.14 1.47
N VAL A 81 -6.13 3.00 1.86
CA VAL A 81 -5.48 2.03 2.75
C VAL A 81 -5.21 0.73 1.99
N LEU A 82 -3.94 0.32 1.94
CA LEU A 82 -3.46 -0.88 1.26
C LEU A 82 -2.85 -1.85 2.26
N THR A 83 -3.53 -2.98 2.49
CA THR A 83 -3.07 -4.00 3.44
C THR A 83 -2.30 -5.11 2.73
N ALA A 84 -1.36 -5.75 3.42
CA ALA A 84 -0.63 -6.87 2.83
C ALA A 84 -1.53 -8.12 2.67
N THR A 85 -2.49 -8.34 3.58
CA THR A 85 -3.40 -9.51 3.53
C THR A 85 -4.86 -9.14 3.79
N ARG A 86 -5.77 -10.05 3.40
CA ARG A 86 -7.21 -9.95 3.69
C ARG A 86 -7.49 -9.93 5.19
N ARG A 87 -6.73 -10.68 5.99
CA ARG A 87 -6.85 -10.65 7.46
C ARG A 87 -6.57 -9.25 8.01
N GLN A 88 -5.52 -8.60 7.53
CA GLN A 88 -5.18 -7.23 7.94
C GLN A 88 -6.24 -6.24 7.44
N ARG A 89 -6.79 -6.44 6.23
CA ARG A 89 -7.92 -5.65 5.72
C ARG A 89 -9.11 -5.72 6.68
N SER A 90 -9.47 -6.92 7.13
CA SER A 90 -10.57 -7.12 8.08
C SER A 90 -10.32 -6.40 9.42
N ILE A 91 -9.07 -6.43 9.91
CA ILE A 91 -8.69 -5.69 11.13
C ILE A 91 -8.86 -4.18 10.91
N CYS A 92 -8.37 -3.63 9.80
CA CYS A 92 -8.55 -2.20 9.48
C CYS A 92 -10.03 -1.81 9.42
N THR A 93 -10.87 -2.59 8.74
CA THR A 93 -12.30 -2.27 8.62
C THR A 93 -13.09 -2.49 9.91
N ALA A 94 -12.64 -3.37 10.80
CA ALA A 94 -13.21 -3.51 12.13
C ALA A 94 -12.84 -2.32 13.02
N LEU A 95 -11.60 -1.82 12.91
CA LEU A 95 -11.10 -0.68 13.68
C LEU A 95 -11.70 0.65 13.23
N ALA A 96 -11.89 0.84 11.92
CA ALA A 96 -12.51 2.01 11.33
C ALA A 96 -13.48 1.62 10.20
N PRO A 97 -14.75 1.27 10.50
CA PRO A 97 -15.73 0.87 9.50
C PRO A 97 -15.94 1.87 8.37
N ALA A 98 -15.81 3.18 8.65
CA ALA A 98 -15.91 4.25 7.66
C ALA A 98 -14.88 4.15 6.52
N ALA A 99 -13.73 3.50 6.76
CA ALA A 99 -12.67 3.34 5.77
C ALA A 99 -12.90 2.15 4.80
N LEU A 100 -13.98 1.38 4.93
CA LEU A 100 -14.22 0.15 4.17
C LEU A 100 -14.16 0.34 2.64
N HIS A 101 -14.73 1.43 2.13
CA HIS A 101 -14.77 1.70 0.70
C HIS A 101 -13.37 2.00 0.11
N ARG A 102 -12.45 2.50 0.94
CA ARG A 102 -11.07 2.86 0.56
C ARG A 102 -9.98 1.94 1.10
N THR A 103 -10.37 0.81 1.71
CA THR A 103 -9.45 -0.21 2.22
C THR A 103 -9.46 -1.44 1.30
N PHE A 104 -8.28 -1.81 0.81
CA PHE A 104 -8.07 -2.95 -0.08
C PHE A 104 -6.84 -3.74 0.39
N THR A 105 -6.67 -4.98 -0.08
CA THR A 105 -5.32 -5.54 -0.08
C THR A 105 -4.53 -4.92 -1.23
N LEU A 106 -3.20 -4.85 -1.10
CA LEU A 106 -2.32 -4.26 -2.11
C LEU A 106 -2.54 -4.88 -3.49
N ARG A 107 -2.54 -6.21 -3.57
CA ARG A 107 -2.70 -6.94 -4.84
C ARG A 107 -4.11 -6.82 -5.40
N GLN A 108 -5.14 -6.78 -4.53
CA GLN A 108 -6.51 -6.54 -4.96
C GLN A 108 -6.62 -5.15 -5.60
N PHE A 109 -6.10 -4.10 -4.94
CA PHE A 109 -6.15 -2.76 -5.49
C PHE A 109 -5.44 -2.69 -6.84
N GLY A 110 -4.21 -3.21 -6.93
CA GLY A 110 -3.47 -3.24 -8.20
C GLY A 110 -4.25 -3.92 -9.33
N ARG A 111 -4.87 -5.08 -9.06
CA ARG A 111 -5.71 -5.80 -10.03
C ARG A 111 -6.95 -5.00 -10.46
N LEU A 112 -7.63 -4.34 -9.51
CA LEU A 112 -8.82 -3.53 -9.80
C LEU A 112 -8.46 -2.26 -10.57
N ALA A 113 -7.40 -1.57 -10.15
CA ALA A 113 -6.89 -0.38 -10.80
C ALA A 113 -6.39 -0.67 -12.22
N ALA A 114 -5.77 -1.84 -12.47
CA ALA A 114 -5.36 -2.24 -13.81
C ALA A 114 -6.53 -2.51 -14.78
N ALA A 115 -7.75 -2.71 -14.26
CA ALA A 115 -8.96 -2.88 -15.06
C ALA A 115 -9.71 -1.56 -15.29
N VAL A 116 -9.20 -0.45 -14.77
CA VAL A 116 -9.75 0.89 -14.94
C VAL A 116 -8.98 1.58 -16.06
N GLU A 117 -9.68 2.14 -17.04
CA GLU A 117 -9.06 3.00 -18.05
C GLU A 117 -8.53 4.28 -17.39
N PRO A 118 -7.29 4.71 -17.69
CA PRO A 118 -6.76 5.94 -17.14
C PRO A 118 -7.60 7.14 -17.61
N PRO A 119 -7.77 8.17 -16.77
CA PRO A 119 -8.53 9.35 -17.14
C PRO A 119 -7.84 10.06 -18.32
N VAL A 120 -8.66 10.55 -19.26
CA VAL A 120 -8.18 11.31 -20.44
C VAL A 120 -7.80 12.75 -20.04
N ASP A 121 -8.53 13.31 -19.08
CA ASP A 121 -8.34 14.67 -18.58
C ASP A 121 -7.64 14.68 -17.21
N GLU A 122 -6.91 15.76 -16.95
CA GLU A 122 -6.33 16.03 -15.64
C GLU A 122 -7.41 16.09 -14.56
N GLN A 123 -7.17 15.42 -13.43
CA GLN A 123 -8.09 15.35 -12.30
C GLN A 123 -7.60 16.27 -11.19
N ASP A 124 -8.51 17.04 -10.57
CA ASP A 124 -8.18 17.86 -9.40
C ASP A 124 -7.72 17.01 -8.20
N ASP A 125 -8.30 15.80 -8.05
CA ASP A 125 -7.93 14.81 -7.03
C ASP A 125 -7.75 13.41 -7.65
N PRO A 126 -6.58 13.14 -8.25
CA PRO A 126 -6.35 11.90 -8.97
C PRO A 126 -6.34 10.67 -8.05
N LEU A 127 -5.92 10.82 -6.78
CA LEU A 127 -5.90 9.70 -5.83
C LEU A 127 -7.34 9.30 -5.47
N SER A 128 -8.19 10.25 -5.09
CA SER A 128 -9.59 9.96 -4.76
C SER A 128 -10.36 9.40 -5.97
N ALA A 129 -10.06 9.88 -7.18
CA ALA A 129 -10.61 9.34 -8.42
C ALA A 129 -10.21 7.87 -8.62
N ALA A 130 -8.92 7.53 -8.46
CA ALA A 130 -8.43 6.15 -8.55
C ALA A 130 -9.08 5.23 -7.51
N VAL A 131 -9.25 5.69 -6.27
CA VAL A 131 -9.92 4.93 -5.21
C VAL A 131 -11.38 4.66 -5.56
N THR A 132 -12.09 5.68 -6.04
CA THR A 132 -13.50 5.57 -6.46
C THR A 132 -13.65 4.57 -7.60
N ALA A 133 -12.79 4.66 -8.62
CA ALA A 133 -12.82 3.74 -9.76
C ALA A 133 -12.52 2.30 -9.34
N ALA A 134 -11.52 2.08 -8.49
CA ALA A 134 -11.22 0.75 -7.94
C ALA A 134 -12.36 0.20 -7.08
N ALA A 135 -13.04 1.04 -6.31
CA ALA A 135 -14.21 0.64 -5.52
C ALA A 135 -15.38 0.21 -6.42
N LEU A 136 -15.65 0.94 -7.51
CA LEU A 136 -16.65 0.55 -8.52
C LEU A 136 -16.29 -0.75 -9.23
N ALA A 137 -15.02 -0.92 -9.63
CA ALA A 137 -14.53 -2.15 -10.26
C ALA A 137 -14.68 -3.37 -9.33
N ARG A 138 -14.49 -3.20 -8.01
CA ARG A 138 -14.68 -4.25 -7.00
C ARG A 138 -16.06 -4.89 -7.04
N GLY A 139 -17.11 -4.10 -7.34
CA GLY A 139 -18.49 -4.59 -7.43
C GLY A 139 -18.82 -5.28 -8.75
N ARG A 140 -17.99 -5.12 -9.78
CA ARG A 140 -18.21 -5.67 -11.14
C ARG A 140 -17.36 -6.90 -11.42
N LEU A 141 -16.16 -6.96 -10.86
CA LEU A 141 -15.20 -8.03 -11.11
C LEU A 141 -15.34 -9.17 -10.11
N GLN A 142 -15.10 -10.39 -10.59
CA GLN A 142 -15.09 -11.56 -9.73
C GLN A 142 -14.01 -11.43 -8.64
N PRO A 143 -14.34 -11.77 -7.38
CA PRO A 143 -13.35 -11.86 -6.31
C PRO A 143 -12.26 -12.88 -6.67
N ALA A 144 -11.00 -12.57 -6.38
CA ALA A 144 -9.95 -13.57 -6.56
C ALA A 144 -10.13 -14.72 -5.54
N PRO A 145 -9.88 -15.98 -5.94
CA PRO A 145 -10.04 -17.12 -5.06
C PRO A 145 -9.01 -17.12 -3.92
N GLY A 146 -9.37 -17.73 -2.78
CA GLY A 146 -8.44 -18.03 -1.69
C GLY A 146 -7.65 -16.83 -1.16
N ASP A 147 -6.33 -16.93 -1.17
CA ASP A 147 -5.37 -15.91 -0.75
C ASP A 147 -4.69 -15.23 -1.96
N ALA A 148 -5.28 -15.32 -3.15
CA ALA A 148 -4.67 -14.81 -4.38
C ALA A 148 -4.44 -13.29 -4.41
N ASP A 149 -5.13 -12.54 -3.54
CA ASP A 149 -4.90 -11.09 -3.36
C ASP A 149 -4.02 -10.77 -2.12
N ASP A 150 -3.48 -11.77 -1.44
CA ASP A 150 -2.56 -11.59 -0.32
C ASP A 150 -1.11 -11.51 -0.80
N LEU A 151 -0.35 -10.62 -0.18
CA LEU A 151 1.08 -10.46 -0.35
C LEU A 151 1.79 -11.41 0.63
N ARG A 152 2.60 -12.32 0.07
CA ARG A 152 3.31 -13.34 0.84
C ARG A 152 4.23 -12.71 1.87
N ASP A 153 4.34 -13.34 3.05
CA ASP A 153 5.17 -12.85 4.14
C ASP A 153 6.61 -13.38 4.02
N PRO A 154 7.63 -12.52 3.82
CA PRO A 154 9.00 -12.98 3.60
C PRO A 154 9.78 -13.27 4.89
N VAL A 155 9.22 -13.00 6.09
CA VAL A 155 9.94 -13.00 7.37
C VAL A 155 10.68 -14.31 7.69
N ALA A 156 10.14 -15.46 7.30
CA ALA A 156 10.78 -16.76 7.53
C ALA A 156 11.70 -17.22 6.38
N GLY A 157 11.91 -16.36 5.39
CA GLY A 157 12.57 -16.68 4.14
C GLY A 157 13.99 -16.11 4.03
N THR A 158 14.48 -16.13 2.79
CA THR A 158 15.81 -15.67 2.36
C THR A 158 15.76 -14.23 1.84
N PRO A 159 16.90 -13.56 1.62
CA PRO A 159 16.93 -12.26 0.93
C PRO A 159 16.16 -12.26 -0.41
N GLU A 160 16.15 -13.39 -1.11
CA GLU A 160 15.42 -13.56 -2.36
C GLU A 160 13.90 -13.51 -2.17
N ASP A 161 13.38 -14.02 -1.05
CA ASP A 161 11.95 -13.94 -0.73
C ASP A 161 11.54 -12.49 -0.45
N PHE A 162 12.43 -11.70 0.15
CA PHE A 162 12.22 -10.26 0.33
C PHE A 162 12.21 -9.53 -1.03
N ARG A 163 13.14 -9.85 -1.94
CA ARG A 163 13.15 -9.28 -3.30
C ARG A 163 11.88 -9.60 -4.08
N ARG A 164 11.45 -10.86 -4.08
CA ARG A 164 10.17 -11.28 -4.70
C ARG A 164 8.99 -10.53 -4.11
N CYS A 165 8.98 -10.33 -2.79
CA CYS A 165 7.95 -9.52 -2.14
C CYS A 165 7.98 -8.06 -2.62
N ALA A 166 9.16 -7.47 -2.80
CA ALA A 166 9.31 -6.10 -3.32
C ALA A 166 8.88 -5.98 -4.79
N GLU A 167 9.22 -6.96 -5.63
CA GLU A 167 8.73 -7.02 -7.01
C GLU A 167 7.21 -7.12 -7.10
N GLU A 168 6.59 -7.92 -6.21
CA GLU A 168 5.13 -8.01 -6.10
C GLU A 168 4.50 -6.70 -5.64
N ILE A 169 5.13 -6.00 -4.70
CA ILE A 169 4.72 -4.67 -4.25
C ILE A 169 4.77 -3.69 -5.42
N GLU A 170 5.91 -3.56 -6.09
CA GLU A 170 6.09 -2.61 -7.19
C GLU A 170 5.09 -2.89 -8.31
N ARG A 171 4.97 -4.16 -8.74
CA ARG A 171 3.99 -4.58 -9.76
C ARG A 171 2.56 -4.21 -9.38
N SER A 172 2.19 -4.35 -8.10
CA SER A 172 0.85 -4.01 -7.62
C SER A 172 0.60 -2.50 -7.53
N LEU A 173 1.66 -1.70 -7.41
CA LEU A 173 1.59 -0.24 -7.35
C LEU A 173 1.64 0.44 -8.72
N ARG A 174 2.16 -0.22 -9.77
CA ARG A 174 2.20 0.38 -11.13
C ARG A 174 0.84 0.92 -11.59
N PRO A 175 -0.29 0.20 -11.44
CA PRO A 175 -1.59 0.72 -11.84
C PRO A 175 -2.02 1.98 -11.08
N LEU A 176 -1.69 2.07 -9.78
CA LEU A 176 -1.95 3.29 -9.01
C LEU A 176 -1.17 4.47 -9.59
N ALA A 177 0.13 4.28 -9.83
CA ALA A 177 0.99 5.34 -10.37
C ALA A 177 0.49 5.82 -11.74
N LEU A 178 0.00 4.92 -12.59
CA LEU A 178 -0.61 5.27 -13.88
C LEU A 178 -1.92 6.05 -13.71
N LEU A 179 -2.83 5.58 -12.84
CA LEU A 179 -4.12 6.25 -12.62
C LEU A 179 -3.97 7.64 -12.02
N ILE A 180 -2.96 7.86 -11.18
CA ILE A 180 -2.74 9.17 -10.58
C ILE A 180 -1.86 10.10 -11.45
N GLY A 181 -1.53 9.67 -12.67
CA GLY A 181 -0.94 10.44 -13.77
C GLY A 181 0.42 9.92 -14.25
N THR A 182 0.77 10.11 -15.51
CA THR A 182 2.15 10.21 -15.99
C THR A 182 2.61 11.65 -15.82
N ALA A 183 3.63 11.91 -15.00
CA ALA A 183 4.36 13.16 -15.11
C ALA A 183 5.29 13.01 -16.31
N GLY A 184 5.01 13.74 -17.40
CA GLY A 184 5.93 14.03 -18.51
C GLY A 184 6.66 12.85 -19.14
#